data_AF-A0A1E4IE97-F1
#
_entry.id   AF-A0A1E4IE97-F1
#
_cell.length_a   1.000
_cell.length_b   1.000
_cell.length_c   1.000
_cell.angle_alpha   90.00
_cell.angle_beta   90.00
_cell.angle_gamma   90.00
#
_symmetry.space_group_name_H-M   'P 1'
#
loop_
_entity.id
_entity.type
_entity.pdbx_description
1 polymer ?
#
loop_
_entity_poly.entity_id
_entity_poly.type
_entity_poly.pdbx_seq_one_letter_code
_entity_poly.pdbx_strand_id
1 'polypeptide(L)'
;MSKDASERGPATPAEAEDLAKRAVGEYLTACRMTERAQIANYAMTLCSVAGVVMAQAAGSEDAALRLEVTAAFVRRAMPADPAELRPIQ
;
A
#
# COMPACT_ATOMS: atom_id res chain seq x y z
N MET A 1 -24.09 -18.19 -11.85
CA MET A 1 -24.12 -17.40 -10.60
C MET A 1 -23.04 -17.96 -9.70
N SER A 2 -21.90 -17.27 -9.57
CA SER A 2 -20.72 -17.84 -8.92
C SER A 2 -20.91 -17.86 -7.41
N LYS A 3 -20.74 -19.04 -6.83
CA LYS A 3 -20.82 -19.33 -5.40
C LYS A 3 -19.67 -18.64 -4.66
N ASP A 4 -20.03 -18.02 -3.54
CA ASP A 4 -19.21 -17.73 -2.36
C ASP A 4 -17.93 -16.88 -2.49
N ALA A 5 -18.12 -15.57 -2.31
CA ALA A 5 -17.13 -14.75 -1.61
C ALA A 5 -17.20 -14.91 -0.07
N SER A 6 -18.25 -15.56 0.48
CA SER A 6 -18.49 -15.68 1.93
C SER A 6 -17.89 -16.91 2.61
N GLU A 7 -17.38 -17.92 1.88
CA GLU A 7 -16.82 -19.15 2.48
C GLU A 7 -15.31 -19.11 2.74
N ARG A 8 -14.58 -18.06 2.33
CA ARG A 8 -13.14 -17.96 2.63
C ARG A 8 -12.96 -17.14 3.90
N GLY A 9 -12.27 -17.72 4.90
CA GLY A 9 -11.85 -17.00 6.09
C GLY A 9 -10.94 -15.80 5.76
N PRO A 10 -10.49 -15.04 6.78
CA PRO A 10 -9.58 -13.92 6.56
C PRO A 10 -8.36 -14.34 5.72
N ALA A 11 -7.94 -13.48 4.81
CA ALA A 11 -6.74 -13.71 4.01
C ALA A 11 -5.53 -13.96 4.93
N THR A 12 -4.68 -14.90 4.55
CA THR A 12 -3.38 -15.07 5.19
C THR A 12 -2.50 -13.83 4.97
N PRO A 13 -1.45 -13.61 5.78
CA PRO A 13 -0.55 -12.47 5.58
C PRO A 13 0.06 -12.40 4.16
N ALA A 14 0.42 -13.56 3.59
CA ALA A 14 0.98 -13.63 2.24
C ALA A 14 -0.07 -13.25 1.17
N GLU A 15 -1.29 -13.77 1.28
CA GLU A 15 -2.39 -13.40 0.38
C GLU A 15 -2.72 -11.91 0.48
N ALA A 16 -2.75 -11.35 1.69
CA ALA A 16 -2.98 -9.93 1.91
C ALA A 16 -1.89 -9.06 1.27
N GLU A 17 -0.62 -9.48 1.35
CA GLU A 17 0.49 -8.79 0.71
C GLU A 17 0.38 -8.80 -0.83
N ASP A 18 0.05 -9.94 -1.42
CA ASP A 18 -0.12 -10.06 -2.87
C ASP A 18 -1.32 -9.26 -3.38
N LEU A 19 -2.42 -9.25 -2.64
CA LEU A 19 -3.57 -8.38 -2.91
C LEU A 19 -3.19 -6.90 -2.82
N ALA A 20 -2.40 -6.51 -1.81
CA ALA A 20 -1.94 -5.13 -1.65
C ALA A 20 -1.04 -4.68 -2.80
N LYS A 21 -0.08 -5.53 -3.23
CA LYS A 21 0.79 -5.24 -4.39
C LYS A 21 -0.04 -4.98 -5.65
N ARG A 22 -1.04 -5.83 -5.91
CA ARG A 22 -1.96 -5.67 -7.04
C ARG A 22 -2.75 -4.37 -6.95
N ALA A 23 -3.36 -4.08 -5.80
CA ALA A 23 -4.13 -2.86 -5.59
C ALA A 23 -3.29 -1.59 -5.79
N VAL A 24 -2.03 -1.59 -5.32
CA VAL A 24 -1.10 -0.48 -5.55
C VAL A 24 -0.82 -0.30 -7.05
N GLY A 25 -0.54 -1.38 -7.78
CA GLY A 25 -0.30 -1.33 -9.23
C GLY A 25 -1.51 -0.84 -10.02
N GLU A 26 -2.70 -1.36 -9.70
CA GLU A 26 -3.97 -0.95 -10.31
C GLU A 26 -4.27 0.54 -10.04
N TYR A 27 -4.07 0.99 -8.79
CA TYR A 27 -4.25 2.38 -8.41
C TYR A 27 -3.29 3.32 -9.16
N LEU A 28 -1.99 3.01 -9.16
CA LEU A 28 -0.99 3.84 -9.84
C LEU A 28 -1.21 3.87 -11.36
N THR A 29 -1.65 2.76 -11.96
CA THR A 29 -2.07 2.71 -13.36
C THR A 29 -3.27 3.62 -13.62
N ALA A 30 -4.28 3.60 -12.74
CA ALA A 30 -5.47 4.45 -12.83
C ALA A 30 -5.14 5.95 -12.66
N CYS A 31 -4.05 6.30 -11.98
CA CYS A 31 -3.56 7.68 -11.87
C CYS A 31 -3.01 8.27 -13.18
N ARG A 32 -2.79 7.46 -14.24
CA ARG A 32 -2.34 7.90 -15.58
C ARG A 32 -1.14 8.85 -15.52
N MET A 33 -0.15 8.49 -14.73
CA MET A 33 1.06 9.28 -14.52
C MET A 33 1.84 9.44 -15.83
N THR A 34 2.42 10.63 -16.04
CA THR A 34 3.30 10.93 -17.18
C THR A 34 4.75 11.05 -16.76
N GLU A 35 5.01 11.32 -15.48
CA GLU A 35 6.35 11.56 -14.92
C GLU A 35 6.62 10.63 -13.74
N ARG A 36 7.84 10.09 -13.65
CA ARG A 36 8.25 9.20 -12.54
C ARG A 36 8.10 9.87 -11.16
N ALA A 37 8.32 11.18 -11.07
CA ALA A 37 8.18 11.93 -9.83
C ALA A 37 6.75 11.89 -9.25
N GLN A 38 5.73 11.63 -10.07
CA GLN A 38 4.34 11.54 -9.62
C GLN A 38 4.05 10.27 -8.82
N ILE A 39 4.86 9.21 -8.98
CA ILE A 39 4.67 7.92 -8.29
C ILE A 39 4.65 8.13 -6.77
N ALA A 40 5.62 8.88 -6.24
CA ALA A 40 5.72 9.13 -4.80
C ALA A 40 4.49 9.90 -4.27
N ASN A 41 4.00 10.91 -5.00
CA ASN A 41 2.85 11.72 -4.58
C ASN A 41 1.56 10.90 -4.54
N TYR A 42 1.31 10.08 -5.56
CA TYR A 42 0.12 9.22 -5.58
C TYR A 42 0.23 8.07 -4.58
N ALA A 43 1.39 7.43 -4.47
CA ALA A 43 1.63 6.41 -3.44
C ALA A 43 1.42 6.97 -2.02
N MET A 44 1.85 8.20 -1.76
CA MET A 44 1.61 8.86 -0.47
C MET A 44 0.11 9.11 -0.24
N THR A 45 -0.65 9.44 -1.28
CA THR A 45 -2.12 9.60 -1.17
C THR A 45 -2.78 8.27 -0.78
N LEU A 46 -2.40 7.18 -1.43
CA LEU A 46 -2.88 5.84 -1.10
C LEU A 46 -2.52 5.46 0.35
N CYS A 47 -1.27 5.72 0.75
CA CYS A 47 -0.80 5.50 2.12
C CYS A 47 -1.61 6.31 3.16
N SER A 48 -1.87 7.59 2.89
CA SER A 48 -2.67 8.46 3.76
C SER A 48 -4.09 7.92 3.96
N VAL A 49 -4.76 7.52 2.87
CA VAL A 49 -6.12 6.97 2.95
C VAL A 49 -6.12 5.65 3.73
N ALA A 50 -5.16 4.77 3.46
CA ALA A 50 -5.02 3.52 4.22
C ALA A 50 -4.75 3.78 5.71
N GLY A 51 -3.91 4.77 6.05
CA GLY A 51 -3.64 5.20 7.41
C GLY A 51 -4.88 5.74 8.14
N VAL A 52 -5.72 6.53 7.46
CA VAL A 52 -7.00 7.00 8.02
C VAL A 52 -7.96 5.84 8.25
N VAL A 53 -8.09 4.91 7.31
CA VAL A 53 -8.92 3.70 7.48
C VAL A 53 -8.43 2.88 8.67
N MET A 54 -7.12 2.71 8.82
CA MET A 54 -6.50 2.04 9.95
C MET A 54 -6.82 2.75 11.28
N ALA A 55 -6.72 4.08 11.32
CA ALA A 55 -7.04 4.86 12.51
C ALA A 55 -8.52 4.76 12.90
N GLN A 56 -9.43 4.70 11.92
CA GLN A 56 -10.86 4.47 12.19
C GLN A 56 -11.14 3.06 12.70
N ALA A 57 -10.34 2.06 12.28
CA ALA A 57 -10.53 0.67 12.69
C ALA A 57 -9.87 0.32 14.03
N ALA A 58 -8.70 0.88 14.33
CA ALA A 58 -7.84 0.48 15.46
C ALA A 58 -7.53 1.61 16.45
N GLY A 59 -7.98 2.84 16.17
CA GLY A 59 -7.60 4.04 16.92
C GLY A 59 -6.36 4.73 16.35
N SER A 60 -6.27 6.05 16.57
CA SER A 60 -5.23 6.88 15.98
C SER A 60 -3.82 6.55 16.47
N GLU A 61 -3.68 6.20 17.75
CA GLU A 61 -2.37 5.89 18.35
C GLU A 61 -1.77 4.60 17.77
N ASP A 62 -2.56 3.51 17.69
CA ASP A 62 -2.10 2.25 17.11
C ASP A 62 -1.78 2.40 15.61
N ALA A 63 -2.62 3.15 14.88
CA ALA A 63 -2.37 3.44 13.48
C ALA A 63 -1.07 4.25 13.28
N ALA A 64 -0.85 5.28 14.10
CA ALA A 64 0.37 6.08 14.04
C ALA A 64 1.63 5.23 14.32
N LEU A 65 1.61 4.40 15.38
CA LEU A 65 2.73 3.54 15.72
C LEU A 65 3.08 2.56 14.58
N ARG A 66 2.08 1.95 13.94
CA ARG A 66 2.28 1.05 12.78
C ARG A 66 2.90 1.78 11.59
N LEU A 67 2.47 3.01 11.32
CA LEU A 67 3.03 3.84 10.26
C LEU A 67 4.47 4.26 10.57
N GLU A 68 4.77 4.61 11.82
CA GLU A 68 6.12 4.93 12.27
C GLU A 68 7.09 3.76 12.12
N VAL A 69 6.66 2.54 12.49
CA VAL A 69 7.47 1.33 12.28
C VAL A 69 7.74 1.09 10.80
N THR A 70 6.75 1.33 9.93
CA THR A 70 6.91 1.23 8.48
C THR A 70 7.91 2.27 7.96
N ALA A 71 7.80 3.52 8.42
CA ALA A 71 8.74 4.58 8.05
C ALA A 71 10.17 4.27 8.52
N ALA A 72 10.33 3.70 9.72
CA ALA A 72 11.62 3.24 10.23
C ALA A 72 12.19 2.08 9.39
N PHE A 73 11.33 1.16 8.91
CA PHE A 73 11.75 0.11 7.98
C PHE A 73 12.23 0.69 6.65
N VAL A 74 11.48 1.62 6.05
CA VAL A 74 11.88 2.27 4.78
C VAL A 74 13.25 2.91 4.94
N ARG A 75 13.47 3.65 6.03
CA ARG A 75 14.74 4.33 6.31
C ARG A 75 15.93 3.37 6.43
N ARG A 76 15.73 2.16 6.99
CA ARG A 76 16.83 1.21 7.25
C ARG A 76 17.07 0.23 6.11
N ALA A 77 16.04 -0.12 5.33
CA ALA A 77 16.06 -1.27 4.43
C ALA A 77 15.87 -0.92 2.95
N MET A 78 15.39 0.28 2.63
CA MET A 78 15.21 0.73 1.24
C MET A 78 16.43 1.55 0.78
N PRO A 79 16.74 1.56 -0.53
CA PRO A 79 17.88 2.32 -1.04
C PRO A 79 17.68 3.83 -0.80
N ALA A 80 18.76 4.52 -0.47
CA ALA A 80 18.77 5.97 -0.27
C ALA A 80 18.48 6.72 -1.57
N ASP A 81 19.04 6.22 -2.68
CA ASP A 81 18.76 6.73 -4.01
C ASP A 81 17.55 6.02 -4.64
N PRO A 82 16.66 6.74 -5.35
CA PRO A 82 15.50 6.13 -5.98
C PRO A 82 15.88 5.05 -7.00
N ALA A 83 15.63 3.78 -6.66
CA ALA A 83 15.93 2.64 -7.52
C ALA A 83 15.32 2.75 -8.93
N GLU A 84 15.99 2.24 -9.95
CA GLU A 84 15.42 2.11 -11.29
C GLU A 84 14.19 1.20 -11.23
N LEU A 85 13.01 1.81 -11.34
CA LEU A 85 11.75 1.10 -11.33
C LEU A 85 11.56 0.54 -12.73
N ARG A 86 11.48 -0.80 -12.84
CA ARG A 86 10.80 -1.41 -13.98
C ARG A 86 9.35 -0.93 -14.00
N PRO A 87 8.68 -0.92 -15.16
CA PRO A 87 7.27 -0.55 -15.23
C PRO A 87 6.47 -1.23 -14.12
N ILE A 88 5.83 -0.41 -13.29
CA ILE A 88 4.88 -0.87 -12.26
C ILE A 88 3.52 -1.21 -12.92
N GLN A 89 3.34 -0.75 -14.17
CA GLN A 89 2.23 -0.99 -15.09
C GLN A 89 2.47 -2.25 -15.92
#